data_AF-A0AAD2CIS1-F1
#
_entry.id   AF-A0AAD2CIS1-F1
#
_cell.length_a   1.000
_cell.length_b   1.000
_cell.length_c   1.000
_cell.angle_alpha   90.00
_cell.angle_beta   90.00
_cell.angle_gamma   90.00
#
_symmetry.space_group_name_H-M   'P 1'
#
loop_
_entity.id
_entity.type
_entity.pdbx_description
1 polymer ?
#
loop_
_entity_poly.entity_id
_entity_poly.type
_entity_poly.pdbx_seq_one_letter_code
_entity_poly.pdbx_strand_id
1 'polypeptide(L)'
;MQRRFKQTSLPKRNTVSLMDLEPIMSRLSATEAATVGAKMFLLWMVLFAVYNATKVFFRVHGWRHRLAGGVHLLWLFVGAWTANCTSDTPDSRFSIFVYDILLGIFGTAATLTAARDFPHKLVSNAVGQSGTLHKKAIVTQAEMIEHSFYQALNLWQAIYLHALHYFSNSNQQRVTNSVLLFLVTMPWLFRHLLPVHSFSHNWKVYLKQQNRDTNDSMVRNTTETRTAEKGKSKNTATGDLEVFLYRIKKWQYVFYKHVILHGVNISLAVASTSAIQDSAIPYSRSWRIFWVLLNTSYVMEFFLQSMVKARVLSQFTMLRLQRFLMTISSLSALVVLRHVRVWICFSSLILNFVHRHHDLGNTMGISFVASMWNELHG
;
A
#
# COMPACT_ATOMS: atom_id res chain seq x y z
N MET A 1 -20.89 -59.13 -51.93
CA MET A 1 -20.52 -57.71 -52.06
C MET A 1 -20.85 -56.99 -50.74
N GLN A 2 -19.95 -57.02 -49.77
CA GLN A 2 -20.12 -56.41 -48.42
C GLN A 2 -19.60 -54.97 -48.42
N ARG A 3 -20.47 -53.98 -48.14
CA ARG A 3 -20.06 -52.58 -47.92
C ARG A 3 -19.79 -52.35 -46.44
N ARG A 4 -18.53 -52.05 -46.09
CA ARG A 4 -18.10 -51.58 -44.76
C ARG A 4 -18.57 -50.14 -44.53
N PHE A 5 -19.36 -49.91 -43.48
CA PHE A 5 -19.59 -48.57 -42.93
C PHE A 5 -18.39 -48.15 -42.08
N LYS A 6 -17.78 -47.01 -42.40
CA LYS A 6 -16.76 -46.34 -41.58
C LYS A 6 -17.46 -45.58 -40.46
N GLN A 7 -17.17 -45.94 -39.21
CA GLN A 7 -17.62 -45.24 -38.02
C GLN A 7 -16.73 -44.03 -37.79
N THR A 8 -17.26 -42.83 -38.02
CA THR A 8 -16.58 -41.56 -37.72
C THR A 8 -16.81 -41.22 -36.25
N SER A 9 -15.74 -41.24 -35.45
CA SER A 9 -15.76 -40.80 -34.05
C SER A 9 -15.90 -39.28 -33.97
N LEU A 10 -16.98 -38.79 -33.34
CA LEU A 10 -17.17 -37.38 -33.04
C LEU A 10 -16.14 -36.89 -32.01
N PRO A 11 -15.64 -35.65 -32.13
CA PRO A 11 -14.69 -35.08 -31.18
C PRO A 11 -15.35 -34.89 -29.81
N LYS A 12 -14.69 -35.36 -28.75
CA LYS A 12 -15.07 -35.11 -27.35
C LYS A 12 -15.21 -33.61 -27.12
N ARG A 13 -16.44 -33.16 -26.85
CA ARG A 13 -16.76 -31.79 -26.44
C ARG A 13 -16.14 -31.57 -25.06
N ASN A 14 -15.09 -30.74 -24.97
CA ASN A 14 -14.55 -30.28 -23.69
C ASN A 14 -15.61 -29.39 -23.03
N THR A 15 -16.44 -29.97 -22.15
CA THR A 15 -17.29 -29.20 -21.25
C THR A 15 -16.40 -28.54 -20.21
N VAL A 16 -16.01 -27.30 -20.47
CA VAL A 16 -15.47 -26.40 -19.45
C VAL A 16 -16.53 -26.28 -18.36
N SER A 17 -16.19 -26.72 -17.15
CA SER A 17 -17.12 -26.71 -16.02
C SER A 17 -17.53 -25.28 -15.70
N LEU A 18 -18.82 -25.04 -15.48
CA LEU A 18 -19.34 -23.73 -15.11
C LEU A 18 -18.76 -23.23 -13.76
N MET A 19 -18.20 -24.13 -12.95
CA MET A 19 -17.45 -23.82 -11.71
C MET A 19 -16.07 -23.20 -11.96
N ASP A 20 -15.48 -23.36 -13.16
CA ASP A 20 -14.18 -22.75 -13.49
C ASP A 20 -14.31 -21.28 -13.94
N LEU A 21 -15.54 -20.78 -14.15
CA LEU A 21 -15.84 -19.43 -14.63
C LEU A 21 -16.14 -18.40 -13.53
N GLU A 22 -16.63 -18.82 -12.35
CA GLU A 22 -16.86 -17.91 -11.21
C GLU A 22 -15.61 -17.16 -10.72
N PRO A 23 -14.43 -17.81 -10.63
CA PRO A 23 -13.21 -17.10 -10.28
C PRO A 23 -12.82 -16.09 -11.35
N ILE A 24 -13.16 -16.32 -12.63
CA ILE A 24 -12.78 -15.46 -13.74
C ILE A 24 -13.67 -14.21 -13.81
N MET A 25 -14.98 -14.35 -13.60
CA MET A 25 -15.90 -13.20 -13.54
C MET A 25 -15.64 -12.29 -12.33
N SER A 26 -15.28 -12.86 -11.17
CA SER A 26 -14.89 -12.08 -9.99
C SER A 26 -13.53 -11.40 -10.13
N ARG A 27 -12.63 -11.91 -10.98
CA ARG A 27 -11.29 -11.31 -11.26
C ARG A 27 -11.36 -10.05 -12.11
N LEU A 28 -12.22 -10.05 -13.13
CA LEU A 28 -12.44 -8.89 -13.98
C LEU A 28 -13.05 -7.74 -13.18
N SER A 29 -14.03 -8.04 -12.31
CA SER A 29 -14.70 -7.01 -11.51
C SER A 29 -13.78 -6.27 -10.55
N ALA A 30 -12.84 -6.95 -9.87
CA ALA A 30 -11.97 -6.31 -8.88
C ALA A 30 -10.94 -5.36 -9.51
N THR A 31 -10.24 -5.80 -10.56
CA THR A 31 -9.23 -4.95 -11.25
C THR A 31 -9.92 -3.78 -11.94
N GLU A 32 -11.08 -4.01 -12.56
CA GLU A 32 -11.86 -2.96 -13.23
C GLU A 32 -12.42 -1.95 -12.23
N ALA A 33 -13.04 -2.42 -11.13
CA ALA A 33 -13.54 -1.54 -10.08
C ALA A 33 -12.41 -0.71 -9.45
N ALA A 34 -11.24 -1.31 -9.19
CA ALA A 34 -10.07 -0.57 -8.72
C ALA A 34 -9.58 0.45 -9.75
N THR A 35 -9.57 0.10 -11.05
CA THR A 35 -9.19 1.01 -12.14
C THR A 35 -10.13 2.21 -12.24
N VAL A 36 -11.44 1.95 -12.28
CA VAL A 36 -12.47 2.99 -12.36
C VAL A 36 -12.42 3.87 -11.11
N GLY A 37 -12.32 3.26 -9.93
CA GLY A 37 -12.18 3.97 -8.67
C GLY A 37 -10.94 4.88 -8.63
N ALA A 38 -9.79 4.38 -9.09
CA ALA A 38 -8.54 5.15 -9.18
C ALA A 38 -8.71 6.37 -10.11
N LYS A 39 -9.25 6.16 -11.32
CA LYS A 39 -9.49 7.23 -12.30
C LYS A 39 -10.45 8.28 -11.77
N MET A 40 -11.56 7.87 -11.16
CA MET A 40 -12.54 8.78 -10.56
C MET A 40 -11.92 9.61 -9.44
N PHE A 41 -11.17 8.97 -8.53
CA PHE A 41 -10.50 9.66 -7.44
C PHE A 41 -9.49 10.70 -7.95
N LEU A 42 -8.60 10.29 -8.85
CA LEU A 42 -7.54 11.15 -9.36
C LEU A 42 -8.09 12.28 -10.23
N LEU A 43 -9.10 12.01 -11.06
CA LEU A 43 -9.78 13.04 -11.84
C LEU A 43 -10.42 14.09 -10.93
N TRP A 44 -11.17 13.64 -9.91
CA TRP A 44 -11.77 14.54 -8.93
C TRP A 44 -10.72 15.39 -8.22
N MET A 45 -9.61 14.77 -7.80
CA MET A 45 -8.49 15.45 -7.14
C MET A 45 -7.84 16.50 -8.03
N VAL A 46 -7.58 16.18 -9.30
CA VAL A 46 -7.00 17.11 -10.28
C VAL A 46 -7.94 18.28 -10.50
N LEU A 47 -9.22 18.03 -10.82
CA LEU A 47 -10.21 19.09 -11.04
C LEU A 47 -10.36 19.99 -9.81
N PHE A 48 -10.39 19.40 -8.62
CA PHE A 48 -10.50 20.14 -7.37
C PHE A 48 -9.26 21.00 -7.07
N ALA A 49 -8.06 20.47 -7.33
CA ALA A 49 -6.81 21.20 -7.17
C ALA A 49 -6.68 22.35 -8.17
N VAL A 50 -7.10 22.13 -9.43
CA VAL A 50 -7.13 23.17 -10.47
C VAL A 50 -8.14 24.27 -10.13
N TYR A 51 -9.37 23.91 -9.76
CA TYR A 51 -10.40 24.87 -9.37
C TYR A 51 -9.96 25.77 -8.20
N ASN A 52 -9.13 25.25 -7.29
CA ASN A 52 -8.60 25.98 -6.14
C ASN A 52 -7.11 26.36 -6.27
N ALA A 53 -6.56 26.43 -7.50
CA ALA A 53 -5.12 26.51 -7.71
C ALA A 53 -4.47 27.70 -6.97
N THR A 54 -5.12 28.86 -6.93
CA THR A 54 -4.64 30.05 -6.21
C THR A 54 -4.45 29.78 -4.72
N LYS A 55 -5.41 29.11 -4.07
CA LYS A 55 -5.36 28.79 -2.63
C LYS A 55 -4.42 27.61 -2.34
N VAL A 56 -4.38 26.63 -3.24
CA VAL A 56 -3.59 25.40 -3.08
C VAL A 56 -2.11 25.64 -3.38
N PHE A 57 -1.74 26.35 -4.44
CA PHE A 57 -0.35 26.45 -4.88
C PHE A 57 0.34 27.79 -4.61
N PHE A 58 -0.37 28.87 -4.28
CA PHE A 58 0.26 30.20 -4.14
C PHE A 58 0.39 30.71 -2.70
N ARG A 59 0.02 29.90 -1.69
CA ARG A 59 0.31 30.23 -0.28
C ARG A 59 1.76 29.89 0.08
N VAL A 60 2.44 30.79 0.77
CA VAL A 60 3.87 30.67 1.13
C VAL A 60 4.17 29.45 2.02
N HIS A 61 3.36 29.21 3.06
CA HIS A 61 3.60 28.12 4.00
C HIS A 61 3.25 26.75 3.37
N GLY A 62 4.19 25.80 3.34
CA GLY A 62 3.97 24.48 2.74
C GLY A 62 3.88 24.48 1.22
N TRP A 63 4.48 25.49 0.57
CA TRP A 63 4.51 25.61 -0.88
C TRP A 63 5.27 24.45 -1.55
N ARG A 64 6.43 24.06 -1.02
CA ARG A 64 7.29 23.02 -1.62
C ARG A 64 6.59 21.68 -1.61
N HIS A 65 5.97 21.32 -0.48
CA HIS A 65 5.17 20.11 -0.38
C HIS A 65 3.99 20.12 -1.36
N ARG A 66 3.26 21.22 -1.47
CA ARG A 66 2.09 21.29 -2.36
C ARG A 66 2.49 21.22 -3.82
N LEU A 67 3.60 21.86 -4.21
CA LEU A 67 4.14 21.73 -5.56
C LEU A 67 4.57 20.28 -5.84
N ALA A 68 5.37 19.67 -4.97
CA ALA A 68 5.80 18.27 -5.13
C ALA A 68 4.61 17.31 -5.17
N GLY A 69 3.61 17.50 -4.30
CA GLY A 69 2.37 16.74 -4.28
C GLY A 69 1.52 16.94 -5.54
N GLY A 70 1.49 18.16 -6.10
CA GLY A 70 0.83 18.47 -7.37
C GLY A 70 1.48 17.78 -8.56
N VAL A 71 2.82 17.83 -8.66
CA VAL A 71 3.58 17.11 -9.69
C VAL A 71 3.34 15.60 -9.58
N HIS A 72 3.39 15.06 -8.36
CA HIS A 72 3.09 13.65 -8.12
C HIS A 72 1.64 13.28 -8.48
N LEU A 73 0.66 14.13 -8.16
CA LEU A 73 -0.75 13.93 -8.52
C LEU A 73 -0.96 13.87 -10.03
N LEU A 74 -0.31 14.76 -10.79
CA LEU A 74 -0.36 14.73 -12.25
C LEU A 74 0.26 13.44 -12.81
N TRP A 75 1.39 13.01 -12.24
CA TRP A 75 2.04 11.77 -12.64
C TRP A 75 1.21 10.52 -12.33
N LEU A 76 0.53 10.49 -11.18
CA LEU A 76 -0.45 9.46 -10.82
C LEU A 76 -1.61 9.41 -11.81
N PHE A 77 -2.14 10.58 -12.21
CA PHE A 77 -3.23 10.68 -13.17
C PHE A 77 -2.84 10.10 -14.54
N VAL A 78 -1.64 10.42 -15.04
CA VAL A 78 -1.09 9.82 -16.27
C VAL A 78 -0.99 8.30 -16.14
N GLY A 79 -0.50 7.79 -15.02
CA GLY A 79 -0.40 6.34 -14.77
C GLY A 79 -1.76 5.65 -14.78
N ALA A 80 -2.74 6.18 -14.06
CA ALA A 80 -4.07 5.61 -13.99
C ALA A 80 -4.74 5.56 -15.38
N TRP A 81 -4.50 6.58 -16.22
CA TRP A 81 -5.06 6.62 -17.57
C TRP A 81 -4.37 5.65 -18.53
N THR A 82 -3.03 5.56 -18.45
CA THR A 82 -2.20 4.70 -19.31
C THR A 82 -2.09 3.25 -18.84
N ALA A 83 -2.54 2.91 -17.63
CA ALA A 83 -2.47 1.56 -17.07
C ALA A 83 -3.25 0.51 -17.90
N ASN A 84 -4.24 0.94 -18.69
CA ASN A 84 -4.98 0.06 -19.59
C ASN A 84 -4.30 -0.14 -20.96
N CYS A 85 -3.33 0.71 -21.31
CA CYS A 85 -2.67 0.75 -22.61
C CYS A 85 -1.30 0.05 -22.54
N THR A 86 -1.26 -1.17 -21.99
CA THR A 86 -0.02 -1.95 -21.91
C THR A 86 0.12 -2.80 -23.17
N SER A 87 0.95 -2.36 -24.12
CA SER A 87 1.55 -3.25 -25.12
C SER A 87 2.78 -3.93 -24.52
N ASP A 88 3.08 -5.16 -24.89
CA ASP A 88 4.31 -5.85 -24.46
C ASP A 88 5.43 -5.68 -25.49
N THR A 89 5.83 -4.43 -25.72
CA THR A 89 6.92 -4.08 -26.65
C THR A 89 8.14 -3.58 -25.85
N PRO A 90 9.38 -3.70 -26.38
CA PRO A 90 10.57 -3.20 -25.67
C PRO A 90 10.46 -1.71 -25.30
N ASP A 91 9.93 -0.88 -26.20
CA ASP A 91 9.75 0.56 -25.98
C ASP A 91 8.73 0.86 -24.87
N SER A 92 7.65 0.09 -24.80
CA SER A 92 6.66 0.24 -23.73
C SER A 92 7.22 -0.21 -22.38
N ARG A 93 8.04 -1.27 -22.34
CA ARG A 93 8.70 -1.74 -21.12
C ARG A 93 9.66 -0.70 -20.54
N PHE A 94 10.47 -0.05 -21.39
CA PHE A 94 11.34 1.05 -20.95
C PHE A 94 10.52 2.24 -20.46
N SER A 95 9.45 2.60 -21.17
CA SER A 95 8.55 3.69 -20.77
C SER A 95 7.87 3.42 -19.41
N ILE A 96 7.44 2.17 -19.16
CA ILE A 96 6.85 1.75 -17.88
C ILE A 96 7.90 1.80 -16.76
N PHE A 97 9.13 1.33 -17.03
CA PHE A 97 10.23 1.43 -16.08
C PHE A 97 10.49 2.90 -15.68
N VAL A 98 10.68 3.79 -16.64
CA VAL A 98 10.88 5.23 -16.38
C VAL A 98 9.70 5.81 -15.60
N TYR A 99 8.47 5.42 -15.96
CA TYR A 99 7.27 5.85 -15.26
C TYR A 99 7.29 5.46 -13.78
N ASP A 100 7.60 4.20 -13.46
CA ASP A 100 7.60 3.68 -12.10
C ASP A 100 8.71 4.31 -11.24
N ILE A 101 9.90 4.54 -11.83
CA ILE A 101 11.00 5.25 -11.17
C ILE A 101 10.61 6.68 -10.82
N LEU A 102 10.09 7.44 -11.80
CA LEU A 102 9.67 8.82 -11.58
C LEU A 102 8.52 8.90 -10.57
N LEU A 103 7.58 7.95 -10.61
CA LEU A 103 6.48 7.90 -9.64
C LEU A 103 7.00 7.73 -8.21
N GLY A 104 7.93 6.80 -8.01
CA GLY A 104 8.55 6.56 -6.71
C GLY A 104 9.37 7.75 -6.21
N ILE A 105 10.15 8.39 -7.08
CA ILE A 105 10.93 9.60 -6.76
C ILE A 105 10.01 10.75 -6.37
N PHE A 106 8.98 11.03 -7.17
CA PHE A 106 8.02 12.11 -6.87
C PHE A 106 7.25 11.84 -5.59
N GLY A 107 6.85 10.59 -5.32
CA GLY A 107 6.18 10.24 -4.06
C GLY A 107 7.10 10.42 -2.85
N THR A 108 8.36 10.01 -2.96
CA THR A 108 9.36 10.18 -1.89
C THR A 108 9.65 11.67 -1.66
N ALA A 109 9.80 12.46 -2.73
CA ALA A 109 9.99 13.90 -2.63
C ALA A 109 8.78 14.61 -1.99
N ALA A 110 7.55 14.22 -2.37
CA ALA A 110 6.33 14.79 -1.80
C ALA A 110 6.19 14.52 -0.29
N THR A 111 6.55 13.31 0.16
CA THR A 111 6.52 12.94 1.59
C THR A 111 7.64 13.60 2.39
N LEU A 112 8.87 13.65 1.87
CA LEU A 112 9.99 14.35 2.51
C LEU A 112 9.78 15.86 2.62
N THR A 113 9.25 16.48 1.56
CA THR A 113 8.89 17.91 1.61
C THR A 113 7.75 18.17 2.59
N ALA A 114 6.81 17.23 2.79
CA ALA A 114 5.81 17.32 3.85
C ALA A 114 6.48 17.36 5.23
N ALA A 115 7.41 16.43 5.49
CA ALA A 115 8.14 16.36 6.75
C ALA A 115 8.94 17.63 7.05
N ARG A 116 9.48 18.27 6.00
CA ARG A 116 10.23 19.52 6.11
C ARG A 116 9.35 20.75 6.31
N ASP A 117 8.26 20.86 5.55
CA ASP A 117 7.40 22.04 5.53
C ASP A 117 6.43 22.09 6.72
N PHE A 118 6.13 20.93 7.31
CA PHE A 118 5.26 20.79 8.48
C PHE A 118 6.02 20.19 9.69
N PRO A 119 7.07 20.86 10.20
CA PRO A 119 7.83 20.37 11.33
C PRO A 119 7.01 20.56 12.61
N HIS A 120 6.08 19.66 12.87
CA HIS A 120 5.31 19.60 14.11
C HIS A 120 6.18 18.99 15.23
N LYS A 121 7.41 19.48 15.41
CA LYS A 121 8.39 18.97 16.40
C LYS A 121 7.86 19.01 17.84
N LEU A 122 6.89 19.89 18.11
CA LEU A 122 6.33 20.13 19.44
C LEU A 122 4.82 19.86 19.56
N VAL A 123 4.16 19.41 18.48
CA VAL A 123 2.73 19.04 18.56
C VAL A 123 2.63 17.57 18.89
N SER A 124 2.46 17.29 20.18
CA SER A 124 2.08 15.97 20.68
C SER A 124 0.59 15.78 20.42
N ASN A 125 0.21 14.86 19.53
CA ASN A 125 -1.16 14.35 19.52
C ASN A 125 -1.50 13.74 20.89
N ALA A 126 -2.77 13.82 21.29
CA ALA A 126 -3.21 13.01 22.41
C ALA A 126 -2.92 11.53 22.10
N VAL A 127 -2.47 10.81 23.12
CA VAL A 127 -1.77 9.54 22.89
C VAL A 127 -2.75 8.49 22.38
N GLY A 128 -2.37 7.74 21.32
CA GLY A 128 -3.27 6.80 20.61
C GLY A 128 -3.96 7.37 19.37
N GLN A 129 -3.84 8.67 19.12
CA GLN A 129 -4.38 9.30 17.92
C GLN A 129 -3.32 9.35 16.82
N SER A 130 -3.61 8.76 15.66
CA SER A 130 -2.85 9.07 14.44
C SER A 130 -3.37 10.40 13.89
N GLY A 131 -2.44 11.25 13.43
CA GLY A 131 -2.73 12.55 12.83
C GLY A 131 -3.66 12.50 11.62
N THR A 132 -3.92 11.30 11.12
CA THR A 132 -4.71 11.07 9.92
C THR A 132 -6.11 10.57 10.21
N LEU A 133 -6.36 10.04 11.41
CA LEU A 133 -7.62 9.38 11.76
C LEU A 133 -8.48 10.19 12.75
N HIS A 134 -7.86 11.07 13.54
CA HIS A 134 -8.58 11.86 14.55
C HIS A 134 -8.74 13.32 14.13
N LYS A 135 -9.91 13.91 14.40
CA LYS A 135 -10.25 15.29 13.97
C LYS A 135 -9.33 16.38 14.53
N LYS A 136 -8.71 16.12 15.69
CA LYS A 136 -7.80 17.06 16.38
C LYS A 136 -6.33 16.66 16.32
N ALA A 137 -6.01 15.49 15.75
CA ALA A 137 -4.63 15.03 15.66
C ALA A 137 -3.98 15.57 14.39
N ILE A 138 -2.69 15.84 14.45
CA ILE A 138 -1.87 16.34 13.35
C ILE A 138 -0.77 15.32 13.09
N VAL A 139 -0.48 15.03 11.83
CA VAL A 139 0.60 14.10 11.49
C VAL A 139 1.93 14.66 12.00
N THR A 140 2.64 13.84 12.76
CA THR A 140 3.93 14.23 13.33
C THR A 140 5.02 14.19 12.27
N GLN A 141 6.11 14.94 12.48
CA GLN A 141 7.25 14.89 11.56
C GLN A 141 7.86 13.48 11.47
N ALA A 142 7.92 12.76 12.59
CA ALA A 142 8.39 11.38 12.62
C ALA A 142 7.51 10.43 11.78
N GLU A 143 6.18 10.57 11.87
CA GLU A 143 5.23 9.81 11.04
C GLU A 143 5.46 10.12 9.55
N MET A 144 5.68 11.38 9.16
CA MET A 144 5.98 11.74 7.76
C MET A 144 7.31 11.15 7.26
N ILE A 145 8.36 11.17 8.10
CA ILE A 145 9.66 10.57 7.77
C ILE A 145 9.52 9.05 7.60
N GLU A 146 8.80 8.39 8.52
CA GLU A 146 8.52 6.96 8.42
C GLU A 146 7.76 6.61 7.13
N HIS A 147 6.75 7.39 6.76
CA HIS A 147 6.05 7.21 5.48
C HIS A 147 6.96 7.41 4.27
N SER A 148 7.88 8.39 4.31
CA SER A 148 8.84 8.60 3.23
C SER A 148 9.80 7.41 3.05
N PHE A 149 10.16 6.74 4.15
CA PHE A 149 10.96 5.52 4.09
C PHE A 149 10.19 4.38 3.42
N TYR A 150 8.94 4.13 3.79
CA TYR A 150 8.13 3.11 3.09
C TYR A 150 7.94 3.46 1.63
N GLN A 151 7.72 4.73 1.30
CA GLN A 151 7.62 5.19 -0.07
C GLN A 151 8.92 4.93 -0.87
N ALA A 152 10.09 5.08 -0.25
CA ALA A 152 11.37 4.70 -0.85
C ALA A 152 11.52 3.18 -1.00
N LEU A 153 11.03 2.37 -0.05
CA LEU A 153 10.99 0.91 -0.20
C LEU A 153 10.13 0.48 -1.39
N ASN A 154 9.02 1.18 -1.63
CA ASN A 154 8.15 0.94 -2.77
C ASN A 154 8.94 1.13 -4.08
N LEU A 155 9.66 2.25 -4.21
CA LEU A 155 10.52 2.53 -5.36
C LEU A 155 11.57 1.43 -5.54
N TRP A 156 12.19 1.00 -4.44
CA TRP A 156 13.18 -0.06 -4.43
C TRP A 156 12.59 -1.40 -4.89
N GLN A 157 11.36 -1.71 -4.48
CA GLN A 157 10.62 -2.87 -4.96
C GLN A 157 10.32 -2.78 -6.47
N ALA A 158 9.93 -1.61 -6.99
CA ALA A 158 9.70 -1.45 -8.43
C ALA A 158 10.98 -1.73 -9.24
N ILE A 159 12.12 -1.16 -8.82
CA ILE A 159 13.44 -1.42 -9.42
C ILE A 159 13.74 -2.93 -9.42
N TYR A 160 13.53 -3.59 -8.29
CA TYR A 160 13.73 -5.02 -8.14
C TYR A 160 12.90 -5.86 -9.11
N LEU A 161 11.60 -5.55 -9.25
CA LEU A 161 10.71 -6.30 -10.15
C LEU A 161 11.09 -6.14 -11.62
N HIS A 162 11.50 -4.94 -12.03
CA HIS A 162 12.02 -4.71 -13.37
C HIS A 162 13.34 -5.45 -13.60
N ALA A 163 14.25 -5.43 -12.62
CA ALA A 163 15.52 -6.16 -12.69
C ALA A 163 15.30 -7.68 -12.78
N LEU A 164 14.40 -8.24 -11.97
CA LEU A 164 14.05 -9.67 -12.02
C LEU A 164 13.57 -10.09 -13.42
N HIS A 165 12.68 -9.31 -14.02
CA HIS A 165 12.17 -9.64 -15.35
C HIS A 165 13.27 -9.52 -16.41
N TYR A 166 14.07 -8.44 -16.35
CA TYR A 166 15.16 -8.20 -17.30
C TYR A 166 16.24 -9.29 -17.24
N PHE A 167 16.64 -9.73 -16.05
CA PHE A 167 17.66 -10.76 -15.86
C PHE A 167 17.11 -12.19 -15.80
N SER A 168 15.81 -12.39 -16.10
CA SER A 168 15.17 -13.71 -16.02
C SER A 168 15.85 -14.77 -16.89
N ASN A 169 16.42 -14.38 -18.04
CA ASN A 169 17.10 -15.28 -18.98
C ASN A 169 18.58 -15.57 -18.66
N SER A 170 19.08 -15.16 -17.49
CA SER A 170 20.49 -15.38 -17.14
C SER A 170 20.78 -16.84 -16.81
N ASN A 171 21.89 -17.39 -17.29
CA ASN A 171 22.37 -18.74 -16.93
C ASN A 171 22.59 -18.91 -15.41
N GLN A 172 22.77 -17.81 -14.66
CA GLN A 172 22.93 -17.80 -13.21
C GLN A 172 21.72 -17.20 -12.48
N GLN A 173 20.51 -17.33 -13.05
CA GLN A 173 19.29 -16.69 -12.55
C GLN A 173 19.08 -16.85 -11.03
N ARG A 174 19.31 -18.04 -10.46
CA ARG A 174 19.12 -18.26 -9.01
C ARG A 174 20.02 -17.38 -8.15
N VAL A 175 21.29 -17.25 -8.56
CA VAL A 175 22.27 -16.39 -7.89
C VAL A 175 21.87 -14.92 -8.08
N THR A 176 21.55 -14.53 -9.32
CA THR A 176 21.09 -13.18 -9.64
C THR A 176 19.85 -12.79 -8.83
N ASN A 177 18.84 -13.65 -8.77
CA ASN A 177 17.62 -13.43 -7.99
C ASN A 177 17.90 -13.30 -6.50
N SER A 178 18.82 -14.09 -5.96
CA SER A 178 19.23 -14.02 -4.55
C SER A 178 19.96 -12.72 -4.24
N VAL A 179 20.85 -12.27 -5.13
CA VAL A 179 21.53 -10.97 -5.01
C VAL A 179 20.52 -9.82 -5.11
N LEU A 180 19.61 -9.87 -6.07
CA LEU A 180 18.55 -8.87 -6.21
C LEU A 180 17.63 -8.85 -4.97
N LEU A 181 17.31 -10.01 -4.40
CA LEU A 181 16.51 -10.12 -3.17
C LEU A 181 17.25 -9.52 -1.96
N PHE A 182 18.55 -9.77 -1.86
CA PHE A 182 19.40 -9.16 -0.84
C PHE A 182 19.39 -7.63 -1.00
N LEU A 183 19.62 -7.13 -2.20
CA LEU A 183 19.64 -5.70 -2.50
C LEU A 183 18.29 -5.05 -2.20
N VAL A 184 17.17 -5.67 -2.58
CA VAL A 184 15.84 -5.10 -2.33
C VAL A 184 15.50 -5.04 -0.83
N THR A 185 16.09 -5.92 -0.04
CA THR A 185 15.84 -6.02 1.41
C THR A 185 16.85 -5.23 2.24
N MET A 186 18.01 -4.88 1.68
CA MET A 186 19.09 -4.12 2.34
C MET A 186 18.62 -2.82 3.03
N PRO A 187 17.68 -2.00 2.48
CA PRO A 187 17.22 -0.80 3.15
C PRO A 187 16.65 -1.03 4.56
N TRP A 188 16.16 -2.23 4.88
CA TRP A 188 15.70 -2.56 6.23
C TRP A 188 16.80 -2.53 7.28
N LEU A 189 18.08 -2.70 6.89
CA LEU A 189 19.20 -2.56 7.81
C LEU A 189 19.27 -1.15 8.42
N PHE A 190 18.86 -0.13 7.66
CA PHE A 190 18.85 1.27 8.11
C PHE A 190 17.55 1.65 8.82
N ARG A 191 16.58 0.74 8.93
CA ARG A 191 15.27 1.01 9.57
C ARG A 191 15.43 1.57 10.98
N HIS A 192 16.43 1.11 11.73
CA HIS A 192 16.68 1.53 13.11
C HIS A 192 17.12 3.00 13.25
N LEU A 193 17.66 3.61 12.18
CA LEU A 193 18.08 5.03 12.18
C LEU A 193 16.90 6.00 12.09
N LEU A 194 15.71 5.50 11.72
CA LEU A 194 14.53 6.33 11.53
C LEU A 194 13.66 6.33 12.78
N PRO A 195 13.07 7.48 13.14
CA PRO A 195 12.22 7.58 14.32
C PRO A 195 11.03 6.64 14.18
N VAL A 196 10.94 5.65 15.09
CA VAL A 196 9.82 4.70 15.12
C VAL A 196 9.01 4.97 16.36
N HIS A 197 7.78 5.41 16.17
CA HIS A 197 6.83 5.35 17.26
C HIS A 197 6.29 3.93 17.35
N SER A 198 6.73 3.20 18.39
CA SER A 198 6.17 1.89 18.69
C SER A 198 4.65 2.00 18.88
N PHE A 199 3.88 1.38 18.00
CA PHE A 199 2.42 1.35 18.06
C PHE A 199 1.90 0.84 19.42
N SER A 200 2.62 -0.10 20.06
CA SER A 200 2.21 -0.62 21.38
C SER A 200 2.43 0.40 22.50
N HIS A 201 3.44 1.27 22.35
CA HIS A 201 3.67 2.37 23.27
C HIS A 201 2.53 3.39 23.19
N ASN A 202 2.15 3.80 21.98
CA ASN A 202 1.01 4.71 21.76
C ASN A 202 -0.32 4.12 22.26
N TRP A 203 -0.53 2.81 22.12
CA TRP A 203 -1.74 2.14 22.60
C TRP A 203 -1.83 2.04 24.14
N LYS A 204 -0.73 1.63 24.81
CA LYS A 204 -0.70 1.52 26.28
C LYS A 204 -0.96 2.87 26.95
N VAL A 205 -0.43 3.93 26.38
CA VAL A 205 -0.60 5.27 26.91
C VAL A 205 -2.01 5.81 26.62
N TYR A 206 -2.63 5.48 25.48
CA TYR A 206 -4.06 5.76 25.22
C TYR A 206 -4.98 5.11 26.26
N LEU A 207 -4.83 3.80 26.51
CA LEU A 207 -5.64 3.09 27.51
C LEU A 207 -5.48 3.71 28.89
N LYS A 208 -4.26 4.10 29.25
CA LYS A 208 -3.97 4.77 30.52
C LYS A 208 -4.67 6.13 30.62
N GLN A 209 -4.78 6.87 29.51
CA GLN A 209 -5.42 8.18 29.47
C GLN A 209 -6.95 8.06 29.47
N GLN A 210 -7.52 7.12 28.73
CA GLN A 210 -8.94 6.80 28.77
C GLN A 210 -9.40 6.40 30.18
N ASN A 211 -8.60 5.60 30.89
CA ASN A 211 -8.89 5.23 32.27
C ASN A 211 -8.81 6.44 33.23
N ARG A 212 -7.89 7.38 33.00
CA ARG A 212 -7.82 8.63 33.79
C ARG A 212 -9.04 9.52 33.57
N ASP A 213 -9.42 9.76 32.32
CA ASP A 213 -10.59 10.60 31.99
C ASP A 213 -11.89 9.98 32.52
N THR A 214 -11.98 8.64 32.52
CA THR A 214 -13.13 7.91 33.10
C THR A 214 -13.18 8.05 34.62
N ASN A 215 -12.03 7.96 35.29
CA ASN A 215 -11.95 8.13 36.74
C ASN A 215 -12.25 9.57 37.17
N ASP A 216 -11.68 10.58 36.49
CA ASP A 216 -11.94 12.00 36.79
C ASP A 216 -13.40 12.39 36.57
N SER A 217 -14.05 11.81 35.55
CA SER A 217 -15.48 12.04 35.30
C SER A 217 -16.39 11.30 36.28
N MET A 218 -15.97 10.16 36.85
CA MET A 218 -16.65 9.51 37.96
C MET A 218 -16.57 10.34 39.25
N VAL A 219 -15.39 10.87 39.56
CA VAL A 219 -15.17 11.74 40.74
C VAL A 219 -15.99 13.03 40.64
N ARG A 220 -16.06 13.67 39.46
CA ARG A 220 -16.92 14.86 39.25
C ARG A 220 -18.41 14.54 39.33
N ASN A 221 -18.85 13.41 38.78
CA ASN A 221 -20.26 13.02 38.80
C ASN A 221 -20.77 12.61 40.20
N THR A 222 -19.89 12.39 41.17
CA THR A 222 -20.30 12.17 42.56
C THR A 222 -20.72 13.48 43.26
N THR A 223 -20.44 14.64 42.64
CA THR A 223 -20.74 15.96 43.21
C THR A 223 -21.91 16.67 42.52
N GLU A 224 -22.27 16.31 41.28
CA GLU A 224 -23.37 16.95 40.53
C GLU A 224 -24.42 15.92 40.08
N THR A 225 -25.42 15.73 40.94
CA THR A 225 -26.61 14.95 40.60
C THR A 225 -27.58 15.79 39.74
N ARG A 226 -28.05 15.19 38.64
CA ARG A 226 -29.17 15.59 37.75
C ARG A 226 -28.86 16.62 36.65
N THR A 227 -28.57 16.11 35.45
CA THR A 227 -29.15 16.51 34.12
C THR A 227 -28.33 16.05 32.88
N ALA A 228 -27.30 15.22 33.00
CA ALA A 228 -26.35 14.94 31.90
C ALA A 228 -26.39 13.50 31.32
N GLU A 229 -27.56 12.94 30.97
CA GLU A 229 -27.61 11.59 30.37
C GLU A 229 -27.57 11.55 28.82
N LYS A 230 -27.94 12.63 28.12
CA LYS A 230 -28.03 12.58 26.64
C LYS A 230 -26.72 12.85 25.87
N GLY A 231 -25.66 13.34 26.53
CA GLY A 231 -24.40 13.71 25.87
C GLY A 231 -23.32 12.63 25.85
N LYS A 232 -23.38 11.64 26.77
CA LYS A 232 -22.25 10.72 27.01
C LYS A 232 -22.14 9.61 25.96
N SER A 233 -23.25 9.16 25.38
CA SER A 233 -23.29 8.06 24.41
C SER A 233 -22.70 8.38 23.03
N LYS A 234 -22.63 9.66 22.63
CA LYS A 234 -22.12 10.04 21.30
C LYS A 234 -20.59 10.06 21.24
N ASN A 235 -19.92 10.39 22.35
CA ASN A 235 -18.46 10.51 22.39
C ASN A 235 -17.77 9.14 22.46
N THR A 236 -18.38 8.15 23.12
CA THR A 236 -17.85 6.77 23.20
C THR A 236 -17.85 6.09 21.83
N ALA A 237 -18.98 6.17 21.10
CA ALA A 237 -19.10 5.57 19.77
C ALA A 237 -18.10 6.14 18.73
N THR A 238 -17.79 7.44 18.81
CA THR A 238 -16.74 8.04 17.96
C THR A 238 -15.33 7.54 18.31
N GLY A 239 -15.03 7.38 19.61
CA GLY A 239 -13.74 6.83 20.04
C GLY A 239 -13.54 5.37 19.62
N ASP A 240 -14.58 4.56 19.71
CA ASP A 240 -14.54 3.15 19.29
C ASP A 240 -14.30 2.99 17.79
N LEU A 241 -14.93 3.84 16.96
CA LEU A 241 -14.70 3.85 15.51
C LEU A 241 -13.27 4.25 15.15
N GLU A 242 -12.70 5.24 15.86
CA GLU A 242 -11.32 5.69 15.62
C GLU A 242 -10.30 4.62 16.01
N VAL A 243 -10.52 3.95 17.15
CA VAL A 243 -9.74 2.78 17.58
C VAL A 243 -9.81 1.67 16.54
N PHE A 244 -10.99 1.38 16.01
CA PHE A 244 -11.18 0.37 14.98
C PHE A 244 -10.42 0.72 13.70
N LEU A 245 -10.52 1.96 13.21
CA LEU A 245 -9.79 2.42 12.03
C LEU A 245 -8.27 2.38 12.24
N TYR A 246 -7.80 2.71 13.44
CA TYR A 246 -6.40 2.62 13.81
C TYR A 246 -5.88 1.18 13.73
N ARG A 247 -6.67 0.20 14.21
CA ARG A 247 -6.34 -1.23 14.09
C ARG A 247 -6.29 -1.67 12.63
N ILE A 248 -7.23 -1.22 11.80
CA ILE A 248 -7.21 -1.50 10.35
C ILE A 248 -5.94 -0.96 9.72
N LYS A 249 -5.59 0.32 9.94
CA LYS A 249 -4.37 0.94 9.39
C LYS A 249 -3.12 0.15 9.79
N LYS A 250 -3.07 -0.33 11.04
CA LYS A 250 -1.97 -1.17 11.53
C LYS A 250 -1.89 -2.52 10.82
N TRP A 251 -3.02 -3.21 10.64
CA TRP A 251 -3.04 -4.47 9.92
C TRP A 251 -2.71 -4.32 8.44
N GLN A 252 -3.10 -3.20 7.82
CA GLN A 252 -2.68 -2.86 6.46
C GLN A 252 -1.16 -2.72 6.38
N TYR A 253 -0.52 -2.10 7.38
CA TYR A 253 0.93 -1.99 7.42
C TYR A 253 1.62 -3.37 7.57
N VAL A 254 1.13 -4.22 8.47
CA VAL A 254 1.63 -5.59 8.65
C VAL A 254 1.46 -6.41 7.37
N PHE A 255 0.28 -6.33 6.76
CA PHE A 255 -0.02 -6.97 5.48
C PHE A 255 0.94 -6.48 4.39
N TYR A 256 1.09 -5.16 4.28
CA TYR A 256 1.98 -4.54 3.31
C TYR A 256 3.42 -5.05 3.44
N LYS A 257 3.96 -5.07 4.66
CA LYS A 257 5.32 -5.55 4.92
C LYS A 257 5.50 -7.04 4.61
N HIS A 258 4.66 -7.90 5.17
CA HIS A 258 4.91 -9.35 5.10
C HIS A 258 4.40 -9.98 3.81
N VAL A 259 3.32 -9.45 3.24
CA VAL A 259 2.68 -10.01 2.05
C VAL A 259 3.19 -9.33 0.79
N ILE A 260 3.14 -7.99 0.74
CA ILE A 260 3.51 -7.25 -0.48
C ILE A 260 5.02 -7.10 -0.60
N LEU A 261 5.73 -6.65 0.44
CA LEU A 261 7.18 -6.48 0.33
C LEU A 261 7.89 -7.84 0.40
N HIS A 262 7.83 -8.54 1.53
CA HIS A 262 8.59 -9.78 1.69
C HIS A 262 7.98 -10.93 0.89
N GLY A 263 6.66 -11.13 0.97
CA GLY A 263 5.97 -12.24 0.33
C GLY A 263 6.15 -12.25 -1.20
N VAL A 264 5.86 -11.14 -1.87
CA VAL A 264 6.07 -11.01 -3.33
C VAL A 264 7.55 -11.17 -3.66
N ASN A 265 8.45 -10.45 -2.98
CA ASN A 265 9.87 -10.48 -3.35
C ASN A 265 10.46 -11.88 -3.23
N ILE A 266 10.22 -12.58 -2.12
CA ILE A 266 10.72 -13.95 -1.95
C ILE A 266 10.04 -14.90 -2.96
N SER A 267 8.71 -14.81 -3.14
CA SER A 267 7.98 -15.71 -4.05
C SER A 267 8.50 -15.63 -5.48
N LEU A 268 8.88 -14.43 -5.93
CA LEU A 268 9.44 -14.22 -7.26
C LEU A 268 10.93 -14.54 -7.35
N ALA A 269 11.70 -14.29 -6.29
CA ALA A 269 13.11 -14.67 -6.25
C ALA A 269 13.30 -16.18 -6.47
N VAL A 270 12.41 -16.99 -5.90
CA VAL A 270 12.47 -18.46 -5.97
C VAL A 270 11.63 -19.06 -7.09
N ALA A 271 10.95 -18.24 -7.89
CA ALA A 271 10.14 -18.70 -9.02
C ALA A 271 11.02 -19.18 -10.19
N SER A 272 10.50 -20.12 -10.99
CA SER A 272 11.16 -20.57 -12.22
C SER A 272 11.20 -19.46 -13.28
N THR A 273 12.11 -19.58 -14.24
CA THR A 273 12.23 -18.64 -15.38
C THR A 273 10.91 -18.42 -16.09
N SER A 274 10.21 -19.50 -16.44
CA SER A 274 8.91 -19.46 -17.10
C SER A 274 7.89 -18.70 -16.26
N ALA A 275 7.83 -18.96 -14.94
CA ALA A 275 6.90 -18.26 -14.06
C ALA A 275 7.18 -16.74 -13.95
N ILE A 276 8.46 -16.31 -13.97
CA ILE A 276 8.82 -14.88 -13.96
C ILE A 276 8.47 -14.20 -15.28
N GLN A 277 8.62 -14.90 -16.40
CA GLN A 277 8.29 -14.37 -17.73
C GLN A 277 6.79 -14.30 -17.94
N ASP A 278 6.07 -15.39 -17.65
CA ASP A 278 4.62 -15.48 -17.80
C ASP A 278 3.88 -14.48 -16.91
N SER A 279 4.43 -14.21 -15.73
CA SER A 279 3.81 -13.29 -14.79
C SER A 279 3.93 -11.82 -15.23
N ALA A 280 4.97 -11.47 -16.02
CA ALA A 280 5.28 -10.13 -16.55
C ALA A 280 4.88 -9.01 -15.58
N ILE A 281 5.17 -9.19 -14.29
CA ILE A 281 4.47 -8.52 -13.19
C ILE A 281 4.46 -7.01 -13.33
N PRO A 282 5.61 -6.31 -13.46
CA PRO A 282 5.61 -4.84 -13.55
C PRO A 282 4.83 -4.32 -14.77
N TYR A 283 4.69 -5.13 -15.82
CA TYR A 283 4.01 -4.77 -17.06
C TYR A 283 2.53 -5.17 -17.08
N SER A 284 2.10 -6.01 -16.14
CA SER A 284 0.71 -6.44 -16.05
C SER A 284 -0.21 -5.30 -15.61
N ARG A 285 -1.38 -5.18 -16.26
CA ARG A 285 -2.40 -4.16 -15.92
C ARG A 285 -2.73 -4.13 -14.42
N SER A 286 -2.95 -5.29 -13.82
CA SER A 286 -3.31 -5.41 -12.41
C SER A 286 -2.23 -4.86 -11.48
N TRP A 287 -0.96 -5.16 -11.76
CA TRP A 287 0.15 -4.61 -10.99
C TRP A 287 0.27 -3.11 -11.17
N ARG A 288 0.16 -2.58 -12.40
CA ARG A 288 0.24 -1.14 -12.64
C ARG A 288 -0.84 -0.36 -11.89
N ILE A 289 -2.07 -0.87 -11.87
CA ILE A 289 -3.16 -0.26 -11.09
C ILE A 289 -2.90 -0.36 -9.59
N PHE A 290 -2.43 -1.51 -9.11
CA PHE A 290 -2.01 -1.67 -7.72
C PHE A 290 -0.92 -0.67 -7.34
N TRP A 291 0.12 -0.54 -8.17
CA TRP A 291 1.25 0.35 -7.98
C TRP A 291 0.82 1.82 -7.91
N VAL A 292 -0.01 2.28 -8.85
CA VAL A 292 -0.59 3.63 -8.83
C VAL A 292 -1.39 3.86 -7.55
N LEU A 293 -2.26 2.92 -7.16
CA LEU A 293 -3.10 3.04 -5.97
C LEU A 293 -2.30 2.99 -4.67
N LEU A 294 -1.25 2.18 -4.62
CA LEU A 294 -0.32 2.12 -3.50
C LEU A 294 0.35 3.48 -3.31
N ASN A 295 0.95 4.04 -4.36
CA ASN A 295 1.58 5.37 -4.33
C ASN A 295 0.55 6.47 -3.97
N THR A 296 -0.66 6.39 -4.53
CA THR A 296 -1.74 7.32 -4.20
C THR A 296 -2.06 7.27 -2.70
N SER A 297 -2.23 6.07 -2.14
CA SER A 297 -2.59 5.87 -0.72
C SER A 297 -1.53 6.39 0.25
N TYR A 298 -0.25 6.23 -0.07
CA TYR A 298 0.86 6.65 0.79
C TYR A 298 1.12 8.16 0.75
N VAL A 299 0.93 8.80 -0.39
CA VAL A 299 1.34 10.20 -0.60
C VAL A 299 0.17 11.18 -0.50
N MET A 300 -1.01 10.82 -1.02
CA MET A 300 -2.15 11.75 -1.07
C MET A 300 -2.72 12.08 0.31
N GLU A 301 -2.46 11.26 1.32
CA GLU A 301 -2.82 11.56 2.71
C GLU A 301 -2.28 12.92 3.17
N PHE A 302 -0.98 13.19 2.95
CA PHE A 302 -0.36 14.47 3.34
C PHE A 302 -0.79 15.62 2.44
N PHE A 303 -0.96 15.36 1.14
CA PHE A 303 -1.44 16.36 0.21
C PHE A 303 -2.87 16.83 0.57
N LEU A 304 -3.78 15.90 0.87
CA LEU A 304 -5.13 16.21 1.33
C LEU A 304 -5.11 17.01 2.64
N GLN A 305 -4.26 16.65 3.61
CA GLN A 305 -4.11 17.40 4.85
C GLN A 305 -3.62 18.83 4.62
N SER A 306 -2.72 19.04 3.66
CA SER A 306 -2.28 20.37 3.28
C SER A 306 -3.44 21.23 2.74
N MET A 307 -4.37 20.63 2.00
CA MET A 307 -5.58 21.31 1.51
C MET A 307 -6.57 21.61 2.64
N VAL A 308 -6.67 20.73 3.65
CA VAL A 308 -7.46 21.02 4.86
C VAL A 308 -6.88 22.21 5.62
N LYS A 309 -5.56 22.23 5.82
CA LYS A 309 -4.87 23.37 6.46
C LYS A 309 -4.99 24.66 5.65
N ALA A 310 -5.03 24.56 4.32
CA ALA A 310 -5.29 25.68 3.44
C ALA A 310 -6.76 26.17 3.50
N ARG A 311 -7.65 25.49 4.25
CA ARG A 311 -9.09 25.72 4.32
C ARG A 311 -9.79 25.61 2.96
N VAL A 312 -9.24 24.76 2.09
CA VAL A 312 -9.83 24.44 0.79
C VAL A 312 -10.68 23.17 0.88
N LEU A 313 -10.22 22.20 1.66
CA LEU A 313 -10.92 20.93 1.89
C LEU A 313 -11.41 20.85 3.35
N SER A 314 -12.59 20.27 3.59
CA SER A 314 -13.02 19.99 4.95
C SER A 314 -12.36 18.70 5.49
N GLN A 315 -12.11 18.62 6.80
CA GLN A 315 -11.60 17.40 7.44
C GLN A 315 -12.53 16.20 7.20
N PHE A 316 -13.84 16.43 7.18
CA PHE A 316 -14.82 15.38 6.91
C PHE A 316 -14.68 14.82 5.49
N THR A 317 -14.54 15.69 4.50
CA THR A 317 -14.33 15.28 3.10
C THR A 317 -13.03 14.52 2.95
N MET A 318 -11.94 14.99 3.58
CA MET A 318 -10.65 14.28 3.58
C MET A 318 -10.80 12.85 4.10
N LEU A 319 -11.46 12.65 5.24
CA LEU A 319 -11.64 11.31 5.81
C LEU A 319 -12.46 10.40 4.89
N ARG A 320 -13.49 10.92 4.21
CA ARG A 320 -14.25 10.13 3.21
C ARG A 320 -13.37 9.72 2.03
N LEU A 321 -12.55 10.63 1.52
CA LEU A 321 -11.62 10.38 0.43
C LEU A 321 -10.55 9.34 0.81
N GLN A 322 -10.00 9.45 2.02
CA GLN A 322 -9.05 8.46 2.54
C GLN A 322 -9.67 7.08 2.67
N ARG A 323 -10.90 6.97 3.22
CA ARG A 323 -11.62 5.69 3.30
C ARG A 323 -11.85 5.08 1.92
N PHE A 324 -12.31 5.90 0.96
CA PHE A 324 -12.47 5.47 -0.42
C PHE A 324 -11.15 4.92 -1.00
N LEU A 325 -10.07 5.66 -0.81
CA LEU A 325 -8.74 5.29 -1.27
C LEU A 325 -8.22 4.00 -0.63
N MET A 326 -8.44 3.82 0.68
CA MET A 326 -8.11 2.58 1.40
C MET A 326 -8.89 1.40 0.84
N THR A 327 -10.18 1.57 0.50
CA THR A 327 -11.00 0.50 -0.07
C THR A 327 -10.50 0.09 -1.46
N ILE A 328 -10.30 1.05 -2.37
CA ILE A 328 -9.89 0.73 -3.75
C ILE A 328 -8.45 0.18 -3.82
N SER A 329 -7.54 0.66 -2.97
CA SER A 329 -6.17 0.13 -2.87
C SER A 329 -6.13 -1.27 -2.24
N SER A 330 -7.01 -1.55 -1.28
CA SER A 330 -7.15 -2.92 -0.74
C SER A 330 -7.71 -3.88 -1.79
N LEU A 331 -8.66 -3.43 -2.61
CA LEU A 331 -9.22 -4.22 -3.70
C LEU A 331 -8.17 -4.55 -4.77
N SER A 332 -7.31 -3.61 -5.15
CA SER A 332 -6.21 -3.88 -6.09
C SER A 332 -5.15 -4.82 -5.51
N ALA A 333 -4.89 -4.75 -4.19
CA ALA A 333 -3.96 -5.63 -3.51
C ALA A 333 -4.38 -7.12 -3.55
N LEU A 334 -5.68 -7.42 -3.57
CA LEU A 334 -6.19 -8.79 -3.69
C LEU A 334 -5.69 -9.49 -4.95
N VAL A 335 -5.47 -8.74 -6.03
CA VAL A 335 -4.98 -9.30 -7.29
C VAL A 335 -3.49 -9.64 -7.20
N VAL A 336 -2.73 -8.92 -6.38
CA VAL A 336 -1.30 -9.19 -6.16
C VAL A 336 -1.09 -10.48 -5.37
N LEU A 337 -2.04 -10.86 -4.51
CA LEU A 337 -1.97 -12.08 -3.70
C LEU A 337 -1.75 -13.36 -4.53
N ARG A 338 -2.15 -13.37 -5.81
CA ARG A 338 -1.94 -14.49 -6.72
C ARG A 338 -0.45 -14.83 -6.94
N HIS A 339 0.41 -13.82 -6.82
CA HIS A 339 1.85 -13.94 -7.05
C HIS A 339 2.60 -14.35 -5.79
N VAL A 340 1.87 -14.56 -4.69
CA VAL A 340 2.43 -14.71 -3.37
C VAL A 340 2.13 -16.10 -2.83
N ARG A 341 3.19 -16.83 -2.46
CA ARG A 341 3.06 -18.13 -1.80
C ARG A 341 2.64 -17.90 -0.35
N VAL A 342 1.45 -18.36 0.02
CA VAL A 342 0.84 -18.11 1.35
C VAL A 342 1.77 -18.50 2.51
N TRP A 343 2.45 -19.65 2.38
CA TRP A 343 3.36 -20.13 3.42
C TRP A 343 4.60 -19.24 3.62
N ILE A 344 5.08 -18.57 2.56
CA ILE A 344 6.19 -17.62 2.62
C ILE A 344 5.78 -16.37 3.42
N CYS A 345 4.57 -15.86 3.18
CA CYS A 345 4.01 -14.76 3.97
C CYS A 345 3.90 -15.10 5.45
N PHE A 346 3.36 -16.27 5.75
CA PHE A 346 3.18 -16.72 7.11
C PHE A 346 4.52 -16.90 7.83
N SER A 347 5.51 -17.47 7.13
CA SER A 347 6.89 -17.61 7.64
C SER A 347 7.54 -16.24 7.88
N SER A 348 7.38 -15.30 6.94
CA SER A 348 7.86 -13.92 7.07
C SER A 348 7.20 -13.22 8.25
N LEU A 349 5.89 -13.40 8.43
CA LEU A 349 5.16 -12.85 9.56
C LEU A 349 5.71 -13.42 10.88
N ILE A 350 5.72 -14.74 11.06
CA ILE A 350 6.18 -15.36 12.31
C ILE A 350 7.62 -14.97 12.62
N LEU A 351 8.55 -15.14 11.68
CA LEU A 351 9.98 -14.91 11.95
C LEU A 351 10.27 -13.46 12.29
N ASN A 352 9.62 -12.49 11.63
CA ASN A 352 9.83 -11.07 11.94
C ASN A 352 9.10 -10.62 13.21
N PHE A 353 8.09 -11.36 13.68
CA PHE A 353 7.49 -11.13 15.00
C PHE A 353 8.32 -11.71 16.14
N VAL A 354 8.95 -12.88 15.92
CA VAL A 354 9.83 -13.57 16.88
C VAL A 354 11.22 -12.92 16.94
N HIS A 355 11.87 -12.73 15.79
CA HIS A 355 13.18 -12.11 15.64
C HIS A 355 13.05 -10.73 15.00
N ARG A 356 12.59 -9.76 15.79
CA ARG A 356 12.45 -8.37 15.35
C ARG A 356 13.81 -7.78 14.96
N HIS A 357 13.80 -6.84 14.02
CA HIS A 357 14.99 -6.15 13.49
C HIS A 357 15.94 -7.01 12.63
N HIS A 358 15.62 -8.29 12.41
CA HIS A 358 16.37 -9.18 11.53
C HIS A 358 15.70 -9.38 10.16
N ASP A 359 15.04 -8.35 9.63
CA ASP A 359 14.27 -8.42 8.38
C ASP A 359 15.05 -9.00 7.20
N LEU A 360 16.32 -8.58 7.03
CA LEU A 360 17.19 -9.11 5.98
C LEU A 360 17.52 -10.59 6.20
N GLY A 361 17.97 -10.96 7.39
CA GLY A 361 18.32 -12.35 7.73
C GLY A 361 17.12 -13.29 7.59
N ASN A 362 15.96 -12.88 8.11
CA ASN A 362 14.72 -13.63 8.00
C ASN A 362 14.31 -13.82 6.53
N THR A 363 14.37 -12.76 5.72
CA THR A 363 14.00 -12.80 4.28
C THR A 363 14.92 -13.74 3.50
N MET A 364 16.24 -13.64 3.70
CA MET A 364 17.21 -14.52 3.05
C MET A 364 17.06 -15.97 3.51
N GLY A 365 16.85 -16.20 4.81
CA GLY A 365 16.63 -17.54 5.36
C GLY A 365 15.37 -18.21 4.79
N ILE A 366 14.24 -17.48 4.73
CA ILE A 366 13.02 -18.00 4.11
C ILE A 366 13.24 -18.29 2.62
N SER A 367 13.93 -17.41 1.89
CA SER A 367 14.24 -17.61 0.47
C SER A 367 15.12 -18.84 0.23
N PHE A 368 16.06 -19.11 1.14
CA PHE A 368 16.91 -20.29 1.07
C PHE A 368 16.08 -21.57 1.25
N VAL A 369 15.25 -21.63 2.31
CA VAL A 369 14.34 -22.76 2.56
C VAL A 369 13.36 -22.94 1.40
N ALA A 370 12.81 -21.85 0.85
CA ALA A 370 11.91 -21.88 -0.29
C ALA A 370 12.59 -22.39 -1.57
N SER A 371 13.86 -22.06 -1.78
CA SER A 371 14.65 -22.58 -2.91
C SER A 371 14.87 -24.08 -2.76
N MET A 372 15.30 -24.54 -1.59
CA MET A 372 15.47 -25.98 -1.30
C MET A 372 14.17 -26.76 -1.45
N TRP A 373 13.06 -26.21 -0.98
CA TRP A 373 11.74 -26.84 -1.12
C TRP A 373 11.37 -27.07 -2.59
N ASN A 374 11.62 -26.07 -3.45
CA ASN A 374 11.36 -26.19 -4.88
C ASN A 374 12.25 -27.23 -5.56
N GLU A 375 13.49 -27.45 -5.08
CA GLU A 375 14.36 -28.50 -5.62
C GLU A 375 13.91 -29.91 -5.23
N LEU A 376 13.29 -30.05 -4.05
CA LEU A 376 12.83 -31.35 -3.57
C LEU A 376 11.47 -31.77 -4.15
N HIS A 377 10.63 -30.81 -4.55
CA HIS A 377 9.22 -31.05 -4.92
C HIS A 377 8.85 -30.56 -6.33
N GLY A 378 9.76 -29.89 -7.03
CA GLY A 378 9.60 -29.46 -8.42
C GLY A 378 10.42 -30.34 -9.34
#